data_AF-A0A816GS22-F1
#
_entry.id   AF-A0A816GS22-F1
#
_cell.length_a   1.000
_cell.length_b   1.000
_cell.length_c   1.000
_cell.angle_alpha   90.00
_cell.angle_beta   90.00
_cell.angle_gamma   90.00
#
_symmetry.space_group_name_H-M   'P 1'
#
loop_
_entity.id
_entity.type
_entity.pdbx_description
1 polymer ?
#
loop_
_entity_poly.entity_id
_entity_poly.type
_entity_poly.pdbx_seq_one_letter_code
_entity_poly.pdbx_strand_id
1 'polypeptide(L)'
;VSVYYGTTQKIINGGFETGNLTGWNYTGNCDFNVNRGVAYPGSSYAKSGSWYYYDRCAGSMMGDTISQTFSTTAGGTYMISFWLTNYDCCNATEIANITLI
;
A
#
# COMPACT_ATOMS: atom_id res chain seq x y z
N VAL A 1 -2.74 2.64 -2.72
CA VAL A 1 -2.21 3.89 -2.13
C VAL A 1 -2.22 4.99 -3.19
N SER A 2 -2.55 6.21 -2.81
CA SER A 2 -2.47 7.40 -3.65
C SER A 2 -2.03 8.59 -2.83
N VAL A 3 -1.22 9.46 -3.42
CA VAL A 3 -0.81 10.73 -2.83
C VAL A 3 -0.98 11.83 -3.87
N TYR A 4 -1.88 12.77 -3.63
CA TYR A 4 -2.14 13.87 -4.57
C TYR A 4 -1.68 15.22 -4.01
N TYR A 5 -1.04 16.02 -4.87
CA TYR A 5 -0.87 17.46 -4.70
C TYR A 5 -1.69 18.17 -5.78
N GLY A 6 -2.77 18.82 -5.40
CA GLY A 6 -3.82 19.20 -6.36
C GLY A 6 -4.34 17.95 -7.08
N THR A 7 -4.22 17.90 -8.40
CA THR A 7 -4.61 16.75 -9.24
C THR A 7 -3.44 15.84 -9.63
N THR A 8 -2.22 16.15 -9.19
CA THR A 8 -1.01 15.41 -9.58
C THR A 8 -0.74 14.26 -8.61
N GLN A 9 -0.75 13.03 -9.12
CA GLN A 9 -0.30 11.85 -8.39
C GLN A 9 1.21 11.92 -8.13
N LYS A 10 1.62 11.65 -6.89
CA LYS A 10 3.02 11.77 -6.43
C LYS A 10 3.71 10.44 -6.23
N ILE A 11 2.97 9.34 -6.17
CA ILE A 11 3.54 8.00 -6.09
C ILE A 11 3.26 7.17 -7.35
N ILE A 12 4.15 6.24 -7.64
CA ILE A 12 4.01 5.28 -8.73
C ILE A 12 3.56 3.93 -8.21
N ASN A 13 2.91 3.14 -9.08
CA ASN A 13 2.49 1.77 -8.79
C ASN A 13 1.68 1.63 -7.48
N GLY A 14 0.84 2.63 -7.17
CA GLY A 14 0.08 2.66 -5.93
C GLY A 14 -0.99 1.57 -5.80
N GLY A 15 -1.41 0.99 -6.92
CA GLY A 15 -2.31 -0.16 -6.99
C GLY A 15 -1.61 -1.50 -7.21
N PHE A 16 -0.26 -1.54 -7.28
CA PHE A 16 0.52 -2.77 -7.48
C PHE A 16 0.30 -3.48 -8.83
N GLU A 17 -0.36 -2.82 -9.79
CA GLU A 17 -0.76 -3.37 -11.09
C GLU A 17 0.41 -3.75 -12.03
N THR A 18 1.65 -3.43 -11.66
CA THR A 18 2.85 -3.91 -12.39
C THR A 18 3.17 -5.37 -12.09
N GLY A 19 2.43 -6.02 -11.18
CA GLY A 19 2.67 -7.41 -10.77
C GLY A 19 3.89 -7.59 -9.86
N ASN A 20 4.48 -6.50 -9.40
CA ASN A 20 5.60 -6.49 -8.46
C ASN A 20 5.61 -5.17 -7.65
N LEU A 21 6.62 -5.01 -6.79
CA LEU A 21 6.83 -3.81 -5.97
C LEU A 21 7.65 -2.72 -6.67
N THR A 22 7.58 -2.59 -8.01
CA THR A 22 8.29 -1.50 -8.71
C THR A 22 7.93 -0.15 -8.10
N GLY A 23 8.94 0.62 -7.70
CA GLY A 23 8.78 1.91 -7.02
C GLY A 23 8.60 1.84 -5.50
N TRP A 24 8.41 0.66 -4.91
CA TRP A 24 8.28 0.48 -3.47
C TRP A 24 9.54 -0.17 -2.89
N ASN A 25 10.06 0.39 -1.81
CA ASN A 25 11.08 -0.25 -0.99
C ASN A 25 10.39 -1.10 0.07
N TYR A 26 10.71 -2.38 0.10
CA TYR A 26 10.23 -3.33 1.09
C TYR A 26 11.28 -3.56 2.17
N THR A 27 10.85 -3.56 3.42
CA THR A 27 11.65 -3.96 4.59
C THR A 27 10.77 -4.80 5.49
N GLY A 28 11.28 -5.90 6.02
CA GLY A 28 10.49 -6.80 6.85
C GLY A 28 11.22 -8.11 7.07
N ASN A 29 10.73 -8.89 8.03
CA ASN A 29 11.26 -10.20 8.37
C ASN A 29 10.18 -11.28 8.38
N CYS A 30 9.01 -11.01 7.78
CA CYS A 30 7.96 -12.00 7.59
C CYS A 30 8.47 -13.20 6.79
N ASP A 31 8.89 -14.25 7.49
CA ASP A 31 9.44 -15.48 6.90
C ASP A 31 8.43 -16.63 6.99
N PHE A 32 7.39 -16.53 6.16
CA PHE A 32 6.53 -17.67 5.85
C PHE A 32 6.73 -18.00 4.38
N ASN A 33 7.12 -19.24 4.09
CA ASN A 33 7.54 -19.84 2.80
C ASN A 33 6.62 -19.67 1.55
N VAL A 34 5.76 -18.65 1.45
CA VAL A 34 4.85 -18.44 0.32
C VAL A 34 4.52 -16.95 0.13
N ASN A 35 5.10 -16.31 -0.91
CA ASN A 35 4.64 -15.07 -1.53
C ASN A 35 4.07 -14.01 -0.57
N ARG A 36 4.88 -13.44 0.34
CA ARG A 36 4.47 -12.36 1.27
C ARG A 36 5.35 -11.13 1.09
N GLY A 37 4.81 -9.95 1.38
CA GLY A 37 5.51 -8.71 1.07
C GLY A 37 5.62 -8.49 -0.45
N VAL A 38 4.65 -8.98 -1.22
CA VAL A 38 4.65 -8.96 -2.69
C VAL A 38 3.39 -8.32 -3.24
N ALA A 39 3.45 -7.92 -4.51
CA ALA A 39 2.25 -7.73 -5.31
C ALA A 39 1.67 -9.10 -5.66
N TYR A 40 0.41 -9.34 -5.35
CA TYR A 40 -0.27 -10.62 -5.54
C TYR A 40 -1.45 -10.48 -6.51
N PRO A 41 -1.68 -11.43 -7.43
CA PRO A 41 -2.78 -11.35 -8.38
C PRO A 41 -4.10 -11.79 -7.71
N GLY A 42 -5.18 -11.05 -7.91
CA GLY A 42 -6.51 -11.42 -7.44
C GLY A 42 -7.49 -10.26 -7.34
N SER A 43 -8.41 -10.15 -8.30
CA SER A 43 -9.41 -9.06 -8.35
C SER A 43 -10.44 -9.11 -7.21
N SER A 44 -10.64 -10.26 -6.56
CA SER A 44 -11.58 -10.40 -5.43
C SER A 44 -11.08 -9.72 -4.15
N TYR A 45 -9.77 -9.52 -4.04
CA TYR A 45 -9.12 -8.92 -2.88
C TYR A 45 -8.58 -7.52 -3.18
N ALA A 46 -8.28 -7.25 -4.46
CA ALA A 46 -7.88 -5.93 -4.91
C ALA A 46 -9.05 -4.93 -4.82
N LYS A 47 -8.78 -3.74 -4.28
CA LYS A 47 -9.76 -2.64 -4.26
C LYS A 47 -10.15 -2.16 -5.66
N SER A 48 -9.23 -2.32 -6.60
CA SER A 48 -9.34 -1.94 -8.02
C SER A 48 -8.30 -2.72 -8.80
N GLY A 49 -8.54 -2.98 -10.07
CA GLY A 49 -7.58 -3.69 -10.91
C GLY A 49 -7.47 -5.17 -10.58
N SER A 50 -6.30 -5.75 -10.83
CA SER A 50 -6.06 -7.19 -10.70
C SER A 50 -4.97 -7.54 -9.68
N TRP A 51 -4.33 -6.54 -9.07
CA TRP A 51 -3.22 -6.73 -8.15
C TRP A 51 -3.43 -5.99 -6.84
N TYR A 52 -2.79 -6.48 -5.78
CA TYR A 52 -2.80 -5.84 -4.47
C TYR A 52 -1.53 -6.21 -3.70
N TYR A 53 -1.17 -5.39 -2.70
CA TYR A 53 -0.14 -5.76 -1.76
C TYR A 53 -0.69 -6.77 -0.76
N TYR A 54 0.03 -7.87 -0.60
CA TYR A 54 -0.37 -8.96 0.27
C TYR A 54 0.66 -9.19 1.37
N ASP A 55 0.21 -8.98 2.60
CA ASP A 55 0.98 -9.23 3.81
C ASP A 55 0.10 -9.98 4.82
N ARG A 56 0.52 -11.19 5.17
CA ARG A 56 -0.14 -12.06 6.17
C ARG A 56 0.56 -12.02 7.54
N CYS A 57 1.63 -11.26 7.66
CA CYS A 57 2.31 -10.99 8.93
C CYS A 57 1.78 -9.75 9.64
N ALA A 58 0.87 -9.00 9.03
CA ALA A 58 0.08 -7.97 9.68
C ALA A 58 -0.62 -8.54 10.93
N GLY A 59 -0.05 -8.30 12.12
CA GLY A 59 -0.53 -8.81 13.41
C GLY A 59 0.47 -9.71 14.18
N SER A 60 1.55 -10.15 13.54
CA SER A 60 2.69 -10.79 14.21
C SER A 60 3.75 -9.72 14.59
N MET A 61 4.65 -10.01 15.53
CA MET A 61 5.80 -9.12 15.86
C MET A 61 6.81 -8.98 14.69
N MET A 62 6.48 -9.53 13.52
CA MET A 62 7.29 -9.57 12.30
C MET A 62 6.60 -8.78 11.19
N GLY A 63 6.23 -7.52 11.49
CA GLY A 63 5.53 -6.66 10.55
C GLY A 63 6.42 -6.27 9.37
N ASP A 64 5.85 -6.32 8.17
CA ASP A 64 6.51 -5.79 6.99
C ASP A 64 6.20 -4.30 6.80
N THR A 65 7.01 -3.64 6.00
CA THR A 65 6.82 -2.24 5.62
C THR A 65 7.16 -2.07 4.15
N ILE A 66 6.27 -1.38 3.44
CA ILE A 66 6.56 -0.82 2.12
C ILE A 66 6.62 0.70 2.22
N SER A 67 7.57 1.30 1.52
CA SER A 67 7.78 2.74 1.53
C SER A 67 8.11 3.27 0.14
N GLN A 68 7.71 4.51 -0.13
CA GLN A 68 8.10 5.27 -1.30
C GLN A 68 8.26 6.73 -0.90
N THR A 69 9.31 7.37 -1.39
CA THR A 69 9.56 8.80 -1.19
C THR A 69 9.09 9.58 -2.41
N PHE A 70 8.56 10.77 -2.19
CA PHE A 70 8.16 11.69 -3.26
C PHE A 70 8.57 13.12 -2.90
N SER A 71 8.85 13.95 -3.90
CA SER A 71 9.21 15.36 -3.68
C SER A 71 8.01 16.16 -3.20
N THR A 72 8.24 17.00 -2.19
CA THR A 72 7.24 17.91 -1.63
C THR A 72 7.57 19.37 -1.91
N THR A 73 6.60 20.24 -1.66
CA THR A 73 6.71 21.70 -1.73
C THR A 73 6.33 22.24 -0.37
N ALA A 74 7.15 23.12 0.21
CA ALA A 74 6.89 23.72 1.52
C ALA A 74 5.54 24.45 1.52
N GLY A 75 4.72 24.22 2.56
CA GLY A 75 3.35 24.74 2.67
C GLY A 75 2.34 24.08 1.70
N GLY A 76 2.75 23.04 0.97
CA GLY A 76 1.85 22.28 0.10
C GLY A 76 0.97 21.31 0.89
N THR A 77 -0.31 21.26 0.54
CA THR A 77 -1.26 20.30 1.12
C THR A 77 -1.34 19.04 0.27
N TYR A 78 -1.16 17.88 0.89
CA TYR A 78 -1.20 16.57 0.21
C TYR A 78 -2.37 15.74 0.69
N MET A 79 -3.09 15.13 -0.25
CA MET A 79 -4.15 14.17 0.06
C MET A 79 -3.62 12.75 -0.11
N ILE A 80 -3.43 12.05 1.01
CA ILE A 80 -2.98 10.67 1.04
C ILE A 80 -4.20 9.78 1.29
N SER A 81 -4.35 8.69 0.52
CA SER A 81 -5.41 7.71 0.69
C SER A 81 -4.94 6.30 0.35
N PHE A 82 -5.41 5.30 1.09
CA PHE A 82 -5.23 3.90 0.75
C PHE A 82 -6.40 3.07 1.25
N TRP A 83 -6.49 1.85 0.73
CA TRP A 83 -7.44 0.85 1.18
C TRP A 83 -6.66 -0.28 1.85
N LEU A 84 -7.09 -0.62 3.05
CA LEU A 84 -6.58 -1.76 3.80
C LEU A 84 -7.77 -2.64 4.20
N THR A 85 -7.55 -3.94 4.14
CA THR A 85 -8.55 -4.93 4.52
C THR A 85 -7.85 -6.08 5.22
N ASN A 86 -8.38 -6.47 6.37
CA ASN A 86 -7.99 -7.69 7.06
C ASN A 86 -9.00 -8.76 6.68
N TYR A 87 -8.60 -9.73 5.87
CA TYR A 87 -9.50 -10.80 5.43
C TYR A 87 -9.65 -11.93 6.45
N ASP A 88 -8.77 -11.99 7.47
CA ASP A 88 -8.76 -13.06 8.48
C ASP A 88 -9.54 -12.68 9.75
N CYS A 89 -9.84 -11.39 9.98
CA CYS A 89 -10.79 -10.96 11.01
C CYS A 89 -11.49 -9.63 10.69
N CYS A 90 -12.82 -9.65 10.87
CA CYS A 90 -13.82 -8.56 10.70
C CYS A 90 -13.82 -7.78 9.37
N ASN A 91 -14.98 -7.21 9.03
CA ASN A 91 -15.24 -6.60 7.73
C ASN A 91 -14.22 -5.50 7.37
N ALA A 92 -13.75 -5.52 6.11
CA ALA A 92 -12.79 -4.59 5.53
C ALA A 92 -13.07 -3.13 5.88
N THR A 93 -12.24 -2.50 6.72
CA THR A 93 -12.33 -1.05 6.92
C THR A 93 -11.00 -0.45 7.39
N GLU A 94 -10.32 0.27 6.50
CA GLU A 94 -9.72 1.57 6.87
C GLU A 94 -9.43 2.40 5.61
N ILE A 95 -10.02 3.59 5.55
CA ILE A 95 -9.60 4.67 4.65
C ILE A 95 -8.87 5.67 5.54
N ALA A 96 -7.53 5.67 5.52
CA ALA A 96 -6.78 6.74 6.16
C ALA A 96 -6.66 7.90 5.15
N ASN A 97 -7.37 9.00 5.42
CA ASN A 97 -7.12 10.27 4.75
C ASN A 97 -6.16 11.08 5.62
N ILE A 98 -4.89 11.13 5.22
CA ILE A 98 -3.87 11.89 5.94
C ILE A 98 -3.61 13.16 5.14
N THR A 99 -3.86 14.31 5.77
CA THR A 99 -3.46 15.62 5.28
C THR A 99 -2.15 15.99 5.95
N LEU A 100 -1.08 16.10 5.16
CA LEU A 100 0.17 16.71 5.61
C LEU A 100 0.08 18.22 5.34
N ILE A 101 0.28 19.02 6.39
CA ILE A 101 0.26 20.48 6.38
C ILE A 101 1.69 21.00 6.59
#